data_AF-A0A2N2IHI3-F1
#
_entry.id   AF-A0A2N2IHI3-F1
#
_cell.length_a   1.000
_cell.length_b   1.000
_cell.length_c   1.000
_cell.angle_alpha   90.00
_cell.angle_beta   90.00
_cell.angle_gamma   90.00
#
_symmetry.space_group_name_H-M   'P 1'
#
loop_
_entity.id
_entity.type
_entity.pdbx_description
1 polymer ?
#
loop_
_entity_poly.entity_id
_entity_poly.type
_entity_poly.pdbx_seq_one_letter_code
_entity_poly.pdbx_strand_id
1 'polypeptide(L)'
;MPWRPGLPERDQDTTGFTHILQNLIEALPGVAAAALVDELGECVDYAGVLESYEIRLASAHLQIELRNVMAQLSEAFGMVRGLTVCAR
;
A
#
# COMPACT_ATOMS: atom_id res chain seq x y z
N MET A 1 1.99 11.95 31.72
CA MET A 1 2.15 10.98 30.62
C MET A 1 1.58 11.62 29.36
N PRO A 2 2.36 11.85 28.29
CA PRO A 2 1.77 12.30 27.04
C PRO A 2 0.92 11.16 26.46
N TRP A 3 -0.27 11.51 25.99
CA TRP A 3 -1.18 10.61 25.27
C TRP A 3 -0.42 10.03 24.07
N ARG A 4 -0.16 8.73 24.06
CA ARG A 4 0.17 8.01 22.82
C ARG A 4 -1.17 7.54 22.29
N PRO A 5 -1.69 8.07 21.17
CA PRO A 5 -2.76 7.39 20.48
C PRO A 5 -2.33 5.93 20.33
N GLY A 6 -3.20 4.98 20.67
CA GLY A 6 -2.97 3.60 20.30
C GLY A 6 -2.75 3.50 18.79
N LEU A 7 -2.19 2.39 18.32
CA LEU A 7 -2.21 2.12 16.89
C LEU A 7 -3.67 2.26 16.40
N PRO A 8 -3.92 2.93 15.26
CA PRO A 8 -5.25 3.06 14.69
C PRO A 8 -5.97 1.71 14.65
N GLU A 9 -7.26 1.70 15.00
CA GLU A 9 -8.05 0.48 14.94
C GLU A 9 -8.25 0.09 13.47
N ARG A 10 -8.04 -1.20 13.18
CA ARG A 10 -8.32 -1.76 11.86
C ARG A 10 -9.83 -1.84 11.67
N ASP A 11 -10.28 -1.44 10.49
CA ASP A 11 -11.68 -1.54 10.07
C ASP A 11 -12.02 -2.88 9.40
N GLN A 12 -11.06 -3.79 9.31
CA GLN A 12 -11.21 -5.12 8.72
C GLN A 12 -10.43 -6.18 9.50
N ASP A 13 -10.95 -7.41 9.48
CA ASP A 13 -10.30 -8.58 10.06
C ASP A 13 -8.94 -8.85 9.41
N THR A 14 -8.03 -9.44 10.18
CA THR A 14 -6.74 -9.87 9.67
C THR A 14 -6.89 -11.09 8.76
N THR A 15 -6.13 -11.11 7.67
CA THR A 15 -6.09 -12.22 6.72
C THR A 15 -4.69 -12.83 6.63
N GLY A 16 -4.51 -13.87 5.81
CA GLY A 16 -3.17 -14.37 5.48
C GLY A 16 -2.27 -13.31 4.83
N PHE A 17 -2.84 -12.34 4.10
CA PHE A 17 -2.09 -11.23 3.50
C PHE A 17 -1.59 -10.24 4.54
N THR A 18 -2.33 -10.05 5.64
CA THR A 18 -1.94 -9.12 6.72
C THR A 18 -0.54 -9.44 7.23
N HIS A 19 -0.25 -10.72 7.48
CA HIS A 19 1.09 -11.15 7.94
C HIS A 19 2.18 -10.93 6.89
N ILE A 20 1.88 -11.14 5.61
CA ILE A 20 2.84 -10.89 4.52
C ILE A 20 3.18 -9.41 4.43
N LEU A 21 2.17 -8.54 4.54
CA LEU A 21 2.33 -7.09 4.50
C LEU A 21 3.07 -6.57 5.74
N GLN A 22 2.82 -7.13 6.92
CA GLN A 22 3.59 -6.81 8.13
C GLN A 22 5.07 -7.15 7.96
N ASN A 23 5.39 -8.35 7.47
CA ASN A 23 6.77 -8.76 7.20
C ASN A 23 7.45 -7.83 6.18
N LEU A 24 6.71 -7.35 5.16
CA LEU A 24 7.24 -6.39 4.19
C LEU A 24 7.61 -5.05 4.85
N ILE A 25 6.76 -4.54 5.74
CA ILE A 25 7.01 -3.29 6.46
C ILE A 25 8.22 -3.45 7.40
N GLU A 26 8.30 -4.56 8.13
CA GLU A 26 9.42 -4.85 9.02
C GLU A 26 10.76 -4.98 8.27
N ALA A 27 10.73 -5.49 7.03
CA ALA A 27 11.91 -5.63 6.19
C ALA A 27 12.37 -4.30 5.54
N LEU A 28 11.52 -3.27 5.49
CA LEU A 28 11.78 -2.02 4.77
C LEU A 28 11.77 -0.81 5.72
N PRO A 29 12.94 -0.36 6.20
CA PRO A 29 13.03 0.81 7.07
C PRO A 29 12.39 2.05 6.45
N GLY A 30 11.50 2.70 7.21
CA GLY A 30 10.83 3.93 6.78
C GLY A 30 9.50 3.73 6.05
N VAL A 31 9.05 2.49 5.83
CA VAL A 31 7.70 2.22 5.34
C VAL A 31 6.69 2.39 6.48
N ALA A 32 5.72 3.30 6.31
CA ALA A 32 4.67 3.54 7.31
C ALA A 32 3.47 2.59 7.16
N ALA A 33 3.17 2.16 5.94
CA ALA A 33 2.09 1.25 5.63
C ALA A 33 2.31 0.54 4.28
N ALA A 34 1.66 -0.60 4.10
CA ALA A 34 1.59 -1.35 2.86
C ALA A 34 0.15 -1.82 2.64
N ALA A 35 -0.27 -1.86 1.37
CA ALA A 35 -1.60 -2.33 0.99
C ALA A 35 -1.50 -3.26 -0.22
N LEU A 36 -2.32 -4.30 -0.20
CA LEU A 36 -2.62 -5.14 -1.36
C LEU A 36 -3.91 -4.63 -1.97
N VAL A 37 -3.87 -4.34 -3.27
CA VAL A 37 -4.99 -3.79 -4.04
C VAL A 37 -5.23 -4.66 -5.26
N ASP A 38 -6.48 -4.74 -5.69
CA ASP A 38 -6.87 -5.48 -6.89
C ASP A 38 -6.70 -4.65 -8.18
N GLU A 39 -7.14 -5.20 -9.32
CA GLU A 39 -7.18 -4.51 -10.61
C GLU A 39 -8.27 -3.45 -10.73
N LEU A 40 -9.07 -3.15 -9.73
CA LEU A 40 -10.03 -2.04 -9.73
C LEU A 40 -9.65 -0.93 -8.73
N GLY A 41 -8.63 -1.17 -7.91
CA GLY A 41 -8.21 -0.25 -6.85
C GLY A 41 -8.90 -0.52 -5.53
N GLU A 42 -9.63 -1.63 -5.39
CA GLU A 42 -10.15 -2.07 -4.10
C GLU A 42 -8.99 -2.55 -3.22
N CYS A 43 -8.94 -2.06 -1.99
CA CYS A 43 -7.97 -2.52 -1.00
C CYS A 43 -8.41 -3.88 -0.46
N VAL A 44 -7.70 -4.93 -0.86
CA VAL A 44 -7.91 -6.32 -0.42
C VAL A 44 -7.41 -6.53 1.00
N ASP A 45 -6.21 -6.02 1.30
CA ASP A 45 -5.68 -6.02 2.66
C ASP A 45 -4.65 -4.89 2.87
N TYR A 46 -4.35 -4.54 4.12
CA TYR A 46 -3.33 -3.56 4.46
C TYR A 46 -2.63 -3.90 5.77
N ALA A 47 -1.48 -3.29 6.02
CA ALA A 47 -0.79 -3.25 7.31
C ALA A 47 -0.08 -1.89 7.46
N GLY A 48 0.21 -1.47 8.69
CA GLY A 48 0.94 -0.22 8.94
C GLY A 48 0.55 0.46 10.24
N VAL A 49 1.08 1.68 10.39
CA VAL A 49 0.83 2.56 11.54
C VAL A 49 -0.04 3.77 11.20
N LEU A 50 -0.51 3.87 9.95
CA LEU A 50 -1.42 4.91 9.49
C LEU A 50 -2.88 4.49 9.69
N GLU A 51 -3.79 5.47 9.60
CA GLU A 51 -5.22 5.21 9.68
C GLU A 51 -5.71 4.33 8.53
N SER A 52 -6.60 3.38 8.83
CA SER A 52 -7.15 2.41 7.87
C SER A 52 -7.72 3.10 6.63
N TYR A 53 -8.45 4.19 6.82
CA TYR A 53 -8.99 5.01 5.74
C TYR A 53 -7.90 5.60 4.84
N GLU A 54 -6.83 6.15 5.41
CA GLU A 54 -5.74 6.79 4.66
C GLU A 54 -5.00 5.76 3.81
N ILE A 55 -4.70 4.58 4.39
CA ILE A 55 -4.00 3.51 3.67
C ILE A 55 -4.83 3.04 2.47
N ARG A 56 -6.13 2.80 2.68
CA ARG A 56 -7.06 2.32 1.64
C ARG A 56 -7.25 3.37 0.54
N LEU A 57 -7.41 4.64 0.90
CA LEU A 57 -7.61 5.71 -0.07
C LEU A 57 -6.34 5.93 -0.92
N ALA A 58 -5.18 6.01 -0.27
CA ALA A 58 -3.91 6.23 -0.95
C ALA A 58 -3.55 5.07 -1.88
N SER A 59 -3.75 3.83 -1.43
CA SER A 59 -3.46 2.64 -2.24
C SER A 59 -4.39 2.52 -3.45
N ALA A 60 -5.68 2.77 -3.28
CA ALA A 60 -6.66 2.78 -4.35
C ALA A 60 -6.30 3.83 -5.42
N HIS A 61 -5.98 5.05 -4.99
CA HIS A 61 -5.59 6.13 -5.89
C HIS A 61 -4.29 5.81 -6.63
N LEU A 62 -3.25 5.36 -5.92
CA LEU A 62 -1.98 4.98 -6.52
C LEU A 62 -2.12 3.84 -7.53
N GLN A 63 -2.96 2.85 -7.28
CA GLN A 63 -3.17 1.72 -8.20
C GLN A 63 -3.67 2.18 -9.58
N ILE A 64 -4.57 3.17 -9.60
CA ILE A 64 -5.09 3.74 -10.85
C ILE A 64 -3.97 4.46 -11.60
N GLU A 65 -3.21 5.32 -10.91
CA GLU A 65 -2.12 6.07 -11.51
C GLU A 65 -0.97 5.15 -11.98
N LEU A 66 -0.58 4.18 -11.16
CA LEU A 66 0.43 3.18 -11.50
C LEU A 66 0.02 2.38 -12.74
N ARG A 67 -1.25 1.99 -12.87
CA ARG A 67 -1.74 1.30 -14.06
C ARG A 67 -1.63 2.15 -15.31
N ASN A 68 -2.04 3.41 -15.23
CA ASN A 68 -1.93 4.35 -16.35
C ASN A 68 -0.47 4.49 -16.80
N VAL A 69 0.43 4.67 -15.84
CA VAL A 69 1.88 4.78 -16.11
C VAL A 69 2.44 3.47 -16.67
N MET A 70 2.10 2.32 -16.10
CA MET A 70 2.57 1.02 -16.58
C MET A 70 2.11 0.72 -18.01
N ALA A 71 0.87 1.09 -18.37
CA ALA A 71 0.37 0.93 -19.73
C ALA A 71 1.20 1.76 -20.72
N GLN A 72 1.50 3.02 -20.40
CA GLN A 72 2.32 3.89 -21.24
C GLN A 72 3.78 3.43 -21.33
N LEU A 73 4.37 3.03 -20.19
CA LEU A 73 5.76 2.56 -20.13
C LEU A 73 5.95 1.23 -20.84
N SER A 74 4.91 0.41 -20.94
CA SER A 74 5.01 -0.91 -21.58
C SER A 74 5.34 -0.84 -23.07
N GLU A 75 5.02 0.27 -23.73
CA GLU A 75 5.42 0.53 -25.13
C GLU A 75 6.94 0.69 -25.27
N ALA A 76 7.59 1.28 -24.27
CA ALA A 76 9.01 1.60 -24.29
C ALA A 76 9.90 0.50 -23.66
N PHE A 77 9.40 -0.17 -22.62
CA PHE A 77 10.18 -1.08 -21.77
C PHE A 77 9.71 -2.54 -21.81
N GLY A 78 8.63 -2.85 -22.55
CA GLY A 78 7.97 -4.15 -22.47
C GLY A 78 7.22 -4.32 -21.13
N MET A 79 6.98 -5.56 -20.69
CA MET A 79 6.15 -5.81 -19.51
C MET A 79 6.77 -5.25 -18.22
N VAL A 80 6.21 -4.16 -17.70
CA VAL A 80 6.60 -3.57 -16.41
C VAL A 80 6.12 -4.47 -15.27
N ARG A 81 7.03 -4.83 -14.34
CA ARG A 81 6.75 -5.69 -13.17
C ARG A 81 6.68 -4.94 -11.84
N GLY A 82 7.16 -3.71 -11.81
CA GLY A 82 7.17 -2.87 -10.61
C GLY A 82 7.60 -1.45 -10.94
N LEU A 83 7.10 -0.50 -10.14
CA LEU A 83 7.48 0.91 -10.20
C LEU A 83 7.72 1.40 -8.78
N THR A 84 8.74 2.23 -8.59
CA THR A 84 9.02 2.90 -7.32
C THR A 84 9.10 4.39 -7.57
N VAL A 85 8.33 5.16 -6.81
CA VAL A 85 8.25 6.62 -6.93
C VAL A 85 8.77 7.23 -5.63
N CYS A 86 9.79 8.08 -5.74
CA CYS A 86 10.37 8.79 -4.60
C CYS A 86 10.13 10.30 -4.78
N ALA A 87 9.43 10.93 -3.83
CA ALA A 87 9.36 12.38 -3.78
C ALA A 87 10.70 12.95 -3.26
N ARG A 88 11.12 14.10 -3.80
CA ARG A 88 12.29 14.86 -3.34
C ARG A 88 11.86 16.01 -2.45
#